data_AF-A0ABD5QGP9-F1
#
_entry.id   AF-A0ABD5QGP9-F1
#
_cell.length_a   1.000
_cell.length_b   1.000
_cell.length_c   1.000
_cell.angle_alpha   90.00
_cell.angle_beta   90.00
_cell.angle_gamma   90.00
#
_symmetry.space_group_name_H-M   'P 1'
#
loop_
_entity.id
_entity.type
_entity.pdbx_description
1 polymer ?
#
loop_
_entity_poly.entity_id
_entity_poly.type
_entity_poly.pdbx_seq_one_letter_code
_entity_poly.pdbx_strand_id
1 'polypeptide(L)'
;MLDHLNTHNPAGFYQFFPPDQAQAYLDRFEFHYVPKNGSWLNMAEIELGVLKRECLDRRIYHAATSDRRVAAWQEHRNAADRLIDWQFTTDDARIKLHQLYPVELETDSQEYS
;
A
#
# COMPACT_ATOMS: atom_id res chain seq x y z
N MET A 1 -2.33 -4.13 3.75
CA MET A 1 -2.11 -2.67 3.55
C MET A 1 -2.71 -2.25 2.22
N LEU A 2 -3.46 -1.14 2.18
CA LEU A 2 -4.06 -0.58 0.97
C LEU A 2 -3.90 0.95 0.96
N ASP A 3 -4.01 1.57 -0.21
CA ASP A 3 -4.19 3.02 -0.33
C ASP A 3 -5.66 3.44 -0.09
N HIS A 4 -5.92 4.74 -0.08
CA HIS A 4 -7.24 5.33 0.13
C HIS A 4 -8.05 5.51 -1.16
N LEU A 5 -7.84 4.66 -2.17
CA LEU A 5 -8.65 4.74 -3.39
C LEU A 5 -10.11 4.40 -3.07
N ASN A 6 -11.08 5.13 -3.64
CA ASN A 6 -12.50 4.94 -3.32
C ASN A 6 -13.01 3.51 -3.58
N THR A 7 -12.34 2.73 -4.43
CA THR A 7 -12.66 1.33 -4.71
C THR A 7 -12.03 0.34 -3.72
N HIS A 8 -11.10 0.79 -2.89
CA HIS A 8 -10.41 -0.04 -1.89
C HIS A 8 -11.18 0.03 -0.57
N ASN A 9 -12.40 -0.50 -0.57
CA ASN A 9 -13.21 -0.58 0.63
C ASN A 9 -14.00 -1.91 0.66
N PRO A 10 -14.43 -2.38 1.84
CA PRO A 10 -15.15 -3.64 1.98
C PRO A 10 -16.42 -3.78 1.12
N ALA A 11 -17.11 -2.67 0.81
CA ALA A 11 -18.33 -2.70 0.00
C ALA A 11 -18.09 -3.23 -1.42
N GLY A 12 -16.86 -3.14 -1.94
CA GLY A 12 -16.49 -3.76 -3.21
C GLY A 12 -16.72 -5.27 -3.23
N PHE A 13 -16.55 -5.98 -2.11
CA PHE A 13 -16.82 -7.42 -2.05
C PHE A 13 -18.31 -7.72 -2.28
N TYR A 14 -19.20 -6.91 -1.71
CA TYR A 14 -20.65 -7.04 -1.88
C TYR A 14 -21.14 -6.68 -3.28
N GLN A 15 -20.33 -5.99 -4.08
CA GLN A 15 -20.65 -5.71 -5.48
C GLN A 15 -20.47 -6.96 -6.38
N PHE A 16 -19.55 -7.86 -6.03
CA PHE A 16 -19.16 -8.98 -6.90
C PHE A 16 -19.49 -10.36 -6.33
N PHE A 17 -19.73 -10.48 -5.02
CA PHE A 17 -20.02 -11.75 -4.35
C PHE A 17 -21.38 -11.74 -3.65
N PRO A 18 -22.06 -12.90 -3.54
CA PRO A 18 -23.20 -13.07 -2.65
C PRO A 18 -22.85 -12.63 -1.21
N PRO A 19 -23.81 -12.09 -0.43
CA PRO A 19 -23.53 -11.51 0.88
C PRO A 19 -22.76 -12.45 1.83
N ASP A 20 -23.17 -13.71 1.93
CA ASP A 20 -22.53 -14.68 2.82
C ASP A 20 -21.07 -14.96 2.42
N GLN A 21 -20.79 -14.99 1.12
CA GLN A 21 -19.45 -15.18 0.58
C GLN A 21 -18.58 -13.93 0.76
N ALA A 22 -19.14 -12.75 0.54
CA ALA A 22 -18.47 -11.47 0.80
C ALA A 22 -18.05 -11.36 2.26
N GLN A 23 -18.97 -11.63 3.20
CA GLN A 23 -18.67 -11.61 4.63
C GLN A 23 -17.60 -12.63 5.01
N ALA A 24 -17.72 -13.88 4.54
CA ALA A 24 -16.74 -14.92 4.81
C ALA A 24 -15.32 -14.60 4.29
N TYR A 25 -15.20 -13.77 3.24
CA TYR A 25 -13.92 -13.24 2.80
C TYR A 25 -13.44 -12.08 3.67
N LEU A 26 -14.32 -11.12 3.98
CA LEU A 26 -13.97 -9.97 4.82
C LEU A 26 -13.51 -10.39 6.21
N ASP A 27 -14.08 -11.45 6.79
CA ASP A 27 -13.68 -12.01 8.08
C ASP A 27 -12.23 -12.54 8.11
N ARG A 28 -11.60 -12.73 6.94
CA ARG A 28 -10.22 -13.23 6.81
C ARG A 28 -9.18 -12.10 6.69
N PHE A 29 -9.60 -10.85 6.56
CA PHE A 29 -8.71 -9.73 6.25
C PHE A 29 -8.81 -8.62 7.29
N GLU A 30 -7.64 -8.13 7.71
CA GLU A 30 -7.52 -6.85 8.41
C GLU A 30 -7.05 -5.77 7.44
N PHE A 31 -7.84 -4.71 7.29
CA PHE A 31 -7.55 -3.62 6.37
C PHE A 31 -6.74 -2.52 7.07
N HIS A 32 -5.44 -2.46 6.77
CA HIS A 32 -4.59 -1.32 7.14
C HIS A 32 -4.49 -0.35 5.97
N TYR A 33 -4.90 0.90 6.13
CA TYR A 33 -4.79 1.92 5.09
C TYR A 33 -3.54 2.79 5.31
N VAL A 34 -2.72 2.97 4.26
CA VAL A 34 -1.60 3.93 4.32
C VAL A 34 -2.16 5.35 4.44
N PRO A 35 -1.52 6.28 5.15
CA PRO A 35 -2.02 7.65 5.30
C PRO A 35 -2.38 8.31 3.97
N LYS A 36 -3.32 9.27 4.00
CA LYS A 36 -3.64 10.07 2.81
C LYS A 36 -2.35 10.73 2.27
N ASN A 37 -2.12 10.61 0.97
CA ASN A 37 -0.89 11.05 0.27
C ASN A 37 0.40 10.31 0.70
N GLY A 38 0.31 9.25 1.50
CA GLY A 38 1.41 8.39 1.94
C GLY A 38 1.68 7.23 0.98
N SER A 39 1.40 7.42 -0.30
CA SER A 39 1.41 6.35 -1.30
C SER A 39 2.80 5.73 -1.48
N TRP A 40 3.86 6.51 -1.26
CA TRP A 40 5.26 6.07 -1.22
C TRP A 40 5.56 5.01 -0.15
N LEU A 41 4.67 4.83 0.83
CA LEU A 41 4.74 3.78 1.85
C LEU A 41 4.03 2.49 1.41
N ASN A 42 3.40 2.47 0.24
CA ASN A 42 2.70 1.30 -0.29
C ASN A 42 3.68 0.36 -1.01
N MET A 43 3.66 -0.91 -0.62
CA MET A 43 4.44 -1.99 -1.23
C MET A 43 4.26 -2.07 -2.76
N ALA A 44 3.02 -1.90 -3.24
CA ALA A 44 2.74 -1.93 -4.67
C ALA A 44 3.44 -0.78 -5.42
N GLU A 45 3.48 0.43 -4.83
CA GLU A 45 4.14 1.57 -5.47
C GLU A 45 5.67 1.45 -5.50
N ILE A 46 6.25 0.80 -4.48
CA ILE A 46 7.68 0.50 -4.44
C ILE A 46 8.06 -0.41 -5.61
N GLU A 47 7.34 -1.52 -5.82
CA GLU A 47 7.61 -2.42 -6.94
C GLU A 47 7.28 -1.79 -8.30
N LEU A 48 6.23 -0.95 -8.40
CA LEU A 48 5.99 -0.16 -9.62
C LEU A 48 7.18 0.78 -9.92
N GLY A 49 7.82 1.33 -8.89
CA GLY A 49 9.05 2.13 -9.03
C GLY A 49 10.24 1.32 -9.55
N VAL A 50 10.39 0.06 -9.12
CA VAL A 50 11.42 -0.87 -9.63
C VAL A 50 11.12 -1.23 -11.08
N LEU A 51 9.89 -1.67 -11.40
CA LEU A 51 9.43 -1.95 -12.76
C LEU A 51 9.70 -0.77 -13.70
N LYS A 52 9.40 0.45 -13.24
CA LYS A 52 9.64 1.67 -14.03
C LYS A 52 11.12 1.86 -14.37
N ARG A 53 12.02 1.61 -13.41
CA ARG A 53 13.46 1.79 -13.60
C ARG A 53 14.11 0.65 -14.39
N GLU A 54 13.64 -0.58 -14.22
CA GLU A 54 14.28 -1.76 -14.80
C GLU A 54 13.68 -2.18 -16.15
N CYS A 55 12.39 -1.93 -16.38
CA CYS A 55 11.67 -2.40 -17.56
C CYS A 55 11.09 -1.26 -18.42
N LEU A 56 10.53 -0.23 -17.80
CA LEU A 56 9.80 0.84 -18.49
C LEU A 56 10.59 2.15 -18.61
N ASP A 57 11.92 2.07 -18.50
CA ASP A 57 12.88 3.19 -18.58
C ASP A 57 13.02 3.81 -19.97
N ARG A 58 12.20 3.38 -20.93
CA ARG A 58 12.29 3.76 -22.34
C ARG A 58 10.92 3.80 -22.99
N ARG A 59 10.84 4.51 -24.12
CA ARG A 59 9.63 4.56 -24.94
C ARG A 59 9.34 3.19 -25.56
N ILE A 60 8.11 2.71 -25.40
CA ILE A 60 7.60 1.48 -26.00
C ILE A 60 6.40 1.84 -26.85
N TYR A 61 6.48 1.60 -28.17
CA TYR A 61 5.47 2.07 -29.12
C TYR A 61 4.21 1.20 -29.18
N HIS A 62 4.31 -0.08 -28.80
CA HIS A 62 3.21 -1.03 -28.93
C HIS A 62 2.88 -1.66 -27.59
N ALA A 63 1.60 -1.71 -27.25
CA ALA A 63 1.10 -2.34 -26.03
C ALA A 63 1.58 -3.80 -25.90
N ALA A 64 1.45 -4.60 -26.97
CA ALA A 64 1.90 -6.00 -26.99
C ALA A 64 3.42 -6.17 -26.74
N THR A 65 4.23 -5.15 -27.01
CA THR A 65 5.66 -5.15 -26.66
C THR A 65 5.86 -4.78 -25.20
N SER A 66 5.05 -3.86 -24.67
CA SER A 66 5.04 -3.55 -23.24
C SER A 66 4.65 -4.78 -22.42
N ASP A 67 3.57 -5.47 -22.80
CA ASP A 67 3.04 -6.63 -22.07
C ASP A 67 4.07 -7.76 -21.99
N ARG A 68 4.70 -8.11 -23.12
CA ARG A 68 5.75 -9.14 -23.15
C ARG A 68 6.95 -8.79 -22.27
N ARG A 69 7.32 -7.51 -22.23
CA ARG A 69 8.45 -7.06 -21.41
C ARG A 69 8.12 -7.07 -19.93
N VAL A 70 6.93 -6.59 -19.55
CA VAL A 70 6.44 -6.64 -18.18
C VAL A 70 6.34 -8.08 -17.70
N ALA A 71 5.81 -8.99 -18.51
CA ALA A 71 5.74 -10.42 -18.19
C ALA A 71 7.12 -11.03 -17.95
N ALA A 72 8.07 -10.83 -18.87
CA ALA A 72 9.43 -11.34 -18.72
C ALA A 72 10.15 -10.73 -17.49
N TRP A 73 9.95 -9.43 -17.23
CA TRP A 73 10.50 -8.78 -16.04
C TRP A 73 9.89 -9.36 -14.77
N GLN A 74 8.57 -9.59 -14.72
CA GLN A 74 7.87 -10.15 -13.57
C GLN A 74 8.35 -11.58 -13.28
N GLU A 75 8.50 -12.43 -14.31
CA GLU A 75 9.05 -13.78 -14.16
C GLU A 75 10.45 -13.74 -13.53
N HIS A 76 11.33 -12.89 -14.06
CA HIS A 76 12.68 -12.70 -13.52
C HIS A 76 12.67 -12.18 -12.08
N ARG A 77 11.82 -11.19 -11.78
CA ARG A 77 11.69 -10.58 -10.44
C ARG A 77 11.20 -11.60 -9.41
N ASN A 78 10.21 -12.41 -9.77
CA ASN A 78 9.66 -13.48 -8.93
C ASN A 78 10.68 -14.60 -8.71
N ALA A 79 11.45 -14.97 -9.73
CA ALA A 79 12.49 -16.00 -9.62
C ALA A 79 13.67 -15.56 -8.74
N ALA A 80 13.93 -14.24 -8.65
CA ALA A 80 14.99 -13.70 -7.81
C ALA A 80 14.64 -13.67 -6.31
N ASP A 81 13.37 -13.93 -5.94
CA ASP A 81 12.84 -13.96 -4.57
C ASP A 81 13.34 -12.80 -3.67
N ARG A 82 13.42 -11.59 -4.26
CA ARG A 82 13.95 -10.42 -3.55
C ARG A 82 12.87 -9.82 -2.68
N LEU A 83 13.04 -9.95 -1.38
CA LEU A 83 12.22 -9.28 -0.39
C LEU A 83 12.38 -7.76 -0.47
N ILE A 84 11.34 -7.04 -0.06
CA ILE A 84 11.42 -5.60 0.16
C ILE A 84 12.22 -5.38 1.44
N ASP A 85 13.34 -4.67 1.29
CA ASP A 85 14.14 -4.22 2.42
C ASP A 85 13.49 -2.98 3.05
N TRP A 86 12.69 -3.21 4.10
CA TRP A 86 11.91 -2.16 4.74
C TRP A 86 12.77 -1.33 5.70
N GLN A 87 13.21 -0.16 5.24
CA GLN A 87 14.08 0.73 6.00
C GLN A 87 13.32 1.83 6.77
N PHE A 88 12.01 1.98 6.54
CA PHE A 88 11.21 3.03 7.21
C PHE A 88 10.65 2.52 8.54
N THR A 89 11.16 3.09 9.64
CA THR A 89 10.85 2.65 11.00
C THR A 89 9.70 3.44 11.63
N THR A 90 9.20 2.95 12.78
CA THR A 90 8.25 3.72 13.60
C THR A 90 8.83 5.04 14.08
N ASP A 91 10.13 5.09 14.37
CA ASP A 91 10.80 6.34 14.77
C ASP A 91 10.84 7.36 13.63
N ASP A 92 11.14 6.89 12.41
CA ASP A 92 11.04 7.74 11.21
C ASP A 92 9.62 8.25 11.00
N ALA A 93 8.61 7.41 11.25
CA ALA A 93 7.20 7.78 11.14
C ALA A 93 6.84 8.88 12.14
N ARG A 94 7.27 8.77 13.40
CA ARG A 94 7.03 9.81 14.42
C ARG A 94 7.59 11.17 14.03
N ILE A 95 8.72 11.20 13.33
CA ILE A 95 9.34 12.44 12.85
C ILE A 95 8.62 12.95 11.58
N LYS A 96 8.53 12.12 10.53
CA LYS A 96 8.04 12.53 9.21
C LYS A 96 6.53 12.71 9.14
N LEU A 97 5.79 11.98 9.96
CA LEU A 97 4.33 11.98 10.00
C LEU A 97 3.79 12.57 11.30
N HIS A 98 4.58 13.38 12.03
CA HIS A 98 4.20 13.94 13.33
C HIS A 98 2.81 14.60 13.32
N GLN A 99 2.41 15.26 12.22
CA GLN A 99 1.10 15.90 12.08
C GLN A 99 -0.08 14.92 12.07
N LEU A 100 0.17 13.65 11.78
CA LEU A 100 -0.83 12.59 11.75
C LEU A 100 -0.95 11.84 13.08
N TYR A 101 0.01 12.04 14.00
CA TYR A 101 -0.05 11.50 15.35
C TYR A 101 -0.59 12.57 16.29
N PRO A 102 -1.75 12.37 16.92
CA PRO A 102 -2.19 13.26 17.98
C PRO A 102 -1.16 13.19 19.11
N VAL A 103 -0.64 14.36 19.52
CA VAL A 103 0.06 14.46 20.79
C VAL A 103 -1.03 14.43 21.85
N GLU A 104 -1.04 13.38 22.68
CA GLU A 104 -1.83 13.38 23.90
C GLU A 104 -1.31 14.55 24.75
N LEU A 105 -2.03 15.67 24.72
CA LEU A 105 -1.85 16.71 25.72
C LEU A 105 -2.36 16.07 27.01
N GLU A 106 -1.45 15.69 27.89
CA GLU A 106 -1.79 15.47 29.29
C GLU A 106 -2.45 16.76 29.77
N THR A 107 -3.78 16.78 29.79
CA THR A 107 -4.51 17.80 30.53
C THR A 107 -4.13 17.56 31.97
N ASP A 108 -3.25 18.43 32.49
CA ASP A 108 -2.99 18.56 33.92
C ASP A 108 -4.35 18.64 34.62
N SER A 109 -4.80 17.52 35.16
CA SER A 109 -5.86 17.49 36.16
C SER A 109 -5.24 17.94 37.47
N GLN A 110 -4.87 19.22 37.52
CA GLN A 110 -4.68 19.95 38.75
C GLN A 110 -6.05 20.44 39.24
N GLU A 111 -6.43 19.89 40.39
CA GLU A 111 -7.22 20.51 41.46
C GLU A 111 -8.55 21.19 41.10
N TYR A 112 -9.65 20.57 41.54
CA TYR A 112 -10.56 21.22 42.49
C TYR A 112 -10.99 20.21 43.55
N SER A 113 -10.86 20.63 44.81
CA SER A 113 -11.06 19.89 46.08
C SER A 113 -12.33 19.05 46.22
#